data_AF-A0A5J4QCE1-F1
#
_entry.id   AF-A0A5J4QCE1-F1
#
_cell.length_a   1.000
_cell.length_b   1.000
_cell.length_c   1.000
_cell.angle_alpha   90.00
_cell.angle_beta   90.00
_cell.angle_gamma   90.00
#
_symmetry.space_group_name_H-M   'P 1'
#
loop_
_entity.id
_entity.type
_entity.pdbx_description
1 polymer ?
#
loop_
_entity_poly.entity_id
_entity_poly.type
_entity_poly.pdbx_seq_one_letter_code
_entity_poly.pdbx_strand_id
1 'polypeptide(L)'
;MKINLAQSGICLLVLLCTASCTQLQKPEAVKEKTVKNDYYVAAYIWPSCHDEEMSRNALWSEGTGEWEVIKKGNPRFEGHYQPRAPLWGYEMDDDPQVVEKWIDVATAHGVNVFVYDWYWYDESPYLESALNNGFLKAKNNEKMQFYIMWANHDVKKNYWNVHRYKDDTSL
;
A
#
# COMPACT_ATOMS: atom_id res chain seq x y z
N MET A 1 -57.09 87.53 16.10
CA MET A 1 -56.78 87.41 17.55
C MET A 1 -56.14 86.03 17.76
N LYS A 2 -55.06 85.97 18.55
CA LYS A 2 -54.11 84.86 18.83
C LYS A 2 -54.77 83.44 18.86
N ILE A 3 -54.13 82.30 18.58
CA ILE A 3 -52.87 81.72 19.10
C ILE A 3 -52.43 80.53 18.20
N ASN A 4 -51.11 80.36 17.98
CA ASN A 4 -50.42 79.18 17.40
C ASN A 4 -50.19 78.07 18.45
N LEU A 5 -50.04 76.80 18.01
CA LEU A 5 -49.15 75.72 18.50
C LEU A 5 -49.83 74.36 18.22
N ALA A 6 -49.21 73.25 17.89
CA ALA A 6 -47.85 72.84 17.53
C ALA A 6 -48.01 71.42 16.96
N GLN A 7 -47.22 71.06 15.96
CA GLN A 7 -47.16 69.71 15.41
C GLN A 7 -46.53 68.77 16.44
N SER A 8 -47.23 67.68 16.81
CA SER A 8 -46.65 66.56 17.53
C SER A 8 -46.42 65.41 16.56
N GLY A 9 -45.16 65.22 16.22
CA GLY A 9 -44.66 64.13 15.39
C GLY A 9 -44.69 62.79 16.14
N ILE A 10 -45.10 61.78 15.37
CA ILE A 10 -45.06 60.36 15.67
C ILE A 10 -43.60 59.88 15.72
N CYS A 11 -43.22 59.13 16.75
CA CYS A 11 -42.06 58.25 16.68
C CYS A 11 -42.28 57.02 17.57
N LEU A 12 -42.91 56.00 16.99
CA LEU A 12 -43.01 54.66 17.56
C LEU A 12 -41.70 53.93 17.22
N LEU A 13 -40.78 53.81 18.17
CA LEU A 13 -39.57 53.00 18.00
C LEU A 13 -39.94 51.51 17.99
N VAL A 14 -40.01 50.91 16.81
CA VAL A 14 -40.00 49.46 16.62
C VAL A 14 -38.53 49.02 16.62
N LEU A 15 -38.07 48.40 17.71
CA LEU A 15 -36.78 47.70 17.74
C LEU A 15 -36.88 46.42 16.90
N LEU A 16 -36.45 46.51 15.64
CA LEU A 16 -36.15 45.35 14.79
C LEU A 16 -34.78 44.79 15.19
N CYS A 17 -34.78 43.80 16.09
CA CYS A 17 -33.62 42.94 16.29
C CYS A 17 -33.44 42.06 15.05
N THR A 18 -32.66 42.52 14.06
CA THR A 18 -32.20 41.66 12.97
C THR A 18 -31.09 40.75 13.50
N ALA A 19 -31.46 39.52 13.88
CA ALA A 19 -30.49 38.45 14.05
C ALA A 19 -29.87 38.16 12.66
N SER A 20 -28.71 38.76 12.38
CA SER A 20 -27.88 38.37 11.23
C SER A 20 -27.35 36.97 11.51
N CYS A 21 -28.05 35.96 10.99
CA CYS A 21 -27.50 34.63 10.82
C CYS A 21 -26.35 34.73 9.79
N THR A 22 -25.13 34.97 10.25
CA THR A 22 -23.95 34.72 9.44
C THR A 22 -23.86 33.21 9.22
N GLN A 23 -24.31 32.75 8.05
CA GLN A 23 -23.96 31.43 7.54
C GLN A 23 -22.42 31.38 7.44
N LEU A 24 -21.79 30.63 8.33
CA LEU A 24 -20.42 30.17 8.16
C LEU A 24 -20.36 29.40 6.84
N GLN A 25 -19.78 30.02 5.81
CA GLN A 25 -19.45 29.31 4.57
C GLN A 25 -18.50 28.17 4.94
N LYS A 26 -19.00 26.95 4.82
CA LYS A 26 -18.19 25.73 4.89
C LYS A 26 -17.11 25.86 3.82
N PRO A 27 -15.82 25.70 4.14
CA PRO A 27 -14.77 25.81 3.13
C PRO A 27 -15.06 24.79 2.03
N GLU A 28 -15.13 25.26 0.78
CA GLU A 28 -15.27 24.39 -0.38
C GLU A 28 -14.10 23.40 -0.37
N ALA A 29 -14.44 22.11 -0.36
CA ALA A 29 -13.45 21.06 -0.48
C ALA A 29 -12.68 21.29 -1.78
N VAL A 30 -11.37 21.55 -1.66
CA VAL A 30 -10.46 21.61 -2.81
C VAL A 30 -10.56 20.26 -3.50
N LYS A 31 -11.22 20.23 -4.68
CA LYS A 31 -11.21 19.05 -5.54
C LYS A 31 -9.77 18.84 -5.99
N GLU A 32 -9.11 17.88 -5.35
CA GLU A 32 -7.79 17.41 -5.76
C GLU A 32 -7.89 16.99 -7.23
N LYS A 33 -7.18 17.70 -8.10
CA LYS A 33 -7.12 17.36 -9.52
C LYS A 33 -6.49 15.98 -9.63
N THR A 34 -7.29 15.00 -10.01
CA THR A 34 -6.81 13.67 -10.37
C THR A 34 -5.88 13.84 -11.56
N VAL A 35 -4.57 13.74 -11.32
CA VAL A 35 -3.57 13.77 -12.39
C VAL A 35 -3.82 12.53 -13.23
N LYS A 36 -4.25 12.73 -14.48
CA LYS A 36 -4.40 11.64 -15.42
C LYS A 36 -2.99 11.16 -15.77
N ASN A 37 -2.61 9.97 -15.29
CA ASN A 37 -1.35 9.35 -15.66
C ASN A 37 -1.43 8.94 -17.13
N ASP A 38 -0.57 9.52 -17.98
CA ASP A 38 -0.51 9.18 -19.40
C ASP A 38 0.10 7.79 -19.64
N TYR A 39 0.75 7.22 -18.62
CA TYR A 39 1.40 5.92 -18.68
C TYR A 39 1.15 5.11 -17.41
N TYR A 40 1.12 3.79 -17.58
CA TYR A 40 1.25 2.83 -16.49
C TYR A 40 2.73 2.51 -16.26
N VAL A 41 3.18 2.68 -15.01
CA VAL A 41 4.52 2.32 -14.57
C VAL A 41 4.36 1.20 -13.54
N ALA A 42 4.84 0.02 -13.90
CA ALA A 42 4.65 -1.20 -13.14
C ALA A 42 5.89 -1.60 -12.34
N ALA A 43 5.68 -2.14 -11.14
CA ALA A 43 6.71 -2.81 -10.35
C ALA A 43 6.33 -4.28 -10.11
N TYR A 44 7.29 -5.18 -10.29
CA TYR A 44 7.11 -6.59 -9.94
C TYR A 44 7.23 -6.76 -8.41
N ILE A 45 6.25 -7.43 -7.83
CA ILE A 45 6.19 -7.72 -6.40
C ILE A 45 6.47 -9.20 -6.20
N TRP A 46 7.52 -9.46 -5.43
CA TRP A 46 7.90 -10.80 -5.02
C TRP A 46 7.21 -11.12 -3.68
N PRO A 47 6.26 -12.08 -3.64
CA PRO A 47 5.35 -12.25 -2.51
C PRO A 47 5.90 -13.18 -1.43
N SER A 48 7.23 -13.29 -1.26
CA SER A 48 7.84 -14.31 -0.39
C SER A 48 8.19 -13.82 1.00
N CYS A 49 7.84 -12.58 1.33
CA CYS A 49 8.32 -11.88 2.52
C CYS A 49 7.29 -11.93 3.66
N HIS A 50 6.71 -13.10 3.90
CA HIS A 50 5.80 -13.39 5.01
C HIS A 50 5.94 -14.85 5.46
N ASP A 51 5.19 -15.21 6.50
CA ASP A 51 5.15 -16.58 6.99
C ASP A 51 4.21 -17.45 6.14
N GLU A 52 4.78 -18.20 5.21
CA GLU A 52 4.07 -19.21 4.41
C GLU A 52 4.41 -20.60 4.95
N GLU A 53 3.42 -21.39 5.35
CA GLU A 53 3.62 -22.65 6.07
C GLU A 53 4.49 -23.63 5.28
N MET A 54 4.21 -23.80 3.99
CA MET A 54 4.99 -24.69 3.13
C MET A 54 6.46 -24.22 3.06
N SER A 55 6.67 -22.91 2.89
CA SER A 55 8.00 -22.30 2.87
C SER A 55 8.72 -22.43 4.20
N ARG A 56 8.03 -22.26 5.33
CA ARG A 56 8.60 -22.40 6.67
C ARG A 56 9.10 -23.81 6.91
N ASN A 57 8.32 -24.80 6.49
CA ASN A 57 8.68 -26.21 6.65
C ASN A 57 9.79 -26.65 5.67
N ALA A 58 9.91 -26.01 4.51
CA ALA A 58 10.78 -26.47 3.44
C ALA A 58 12.02 -25.61 3.17
N LEU A 59 11.99 -24.30 3.47
CA LEU A 59 12.94 -23.29 2.99
C LEU A 59 13.43 -22.34 4.10
N TRP A 60 12.51 -21.70 4.81
CA TRP A 60 12.77 -20.56 5.72
C TRP A 60 12.16 -20.78 7.10
N SER A 61 12.82 -21.59 7.93
CA SER A 61 12.28 -22.09 9.19
C SER A 61 12.01 -21.02 10.26
N GLU A 62 12.52 -19.80 10.08
CA GLU A 62 12.26 -18.68 10.99
C GLU A 62 10.85 -18.09 10.83
N GLY A 63 10.09 -18.50 9.81
CA GLY A 63 8.72 -18.01 9.60
C GLY A 63 8.66 -16.53 9.23
N THR A 64 9.68 -16.02 8.54
CA THR A 64 9.74 -14.63 8.04
C THR A 64 9.92 -14.57 6.52
N GLY A 65 9.66 -15.68 5.85
CA GLY A 65 9.83 -15.76 4.40
C GLY A 65 11.29 -15.59 3.97
N GLU A 66 11.50 -15.07 2.77
CA GLU A 66 12.84 -14.87 2.22
C GLU A 66 13.67 -13.81 2.97
N TRP A 67 13.06 -13.05 3.90
CA TRP A 67 13.84 -12.20 4.80
C TRP A 67 14.93 -12.96 5.56
N GLU A 68 14.71 -14.24 5.84
CA GLU A 68 15.72 -15.12 6.44
C GLU A 68 16.99 -15.19 5.58
N VAL A 69 16.84 -15.39 4.26
CA VAL A 69 17.97 -15.46 3.31
C VAL A 69 18.69 -14.12 3.21
N ILE A 70 17.92 -13.03 3.16
CA ILE A 70 18.48 -11.68 3.05
C ILE A 70 19.28 -11.33 4.31
N LYS A 71 18.77 -11.66 5.51
CA LYS A 71 19.47 -11.46 6.79
C LYS A 71 20.73 -12.31 6.92
N LYS A 72 20.70 -13.56 6.45
CA LYS A 72 21.84 -14.50 6.50
C LYS A 72 22.83 -14.29 5.35
N GLY A 73 22.49 -13.45 4.38
CA GLY A 73 23.32 -13.13 3.23
C GLY A 73 24.66 -12.53 3.64
N ASN A 74 25.72 -12.87 2.91
CA ASN A 74 27.05 -12.30 3.08
C ASN A 74 27.62 -11.91 1.70
N PRO A 75 28.57 -10.95 1.63
CA PRO A 75 29.35 -10.69 0.43
C PRO A 75 29.94 -12.00 -0.13
N ARG A 76 29.80 -12.25 -1.43
CA ARG A 76 30.30 -13.48 -2.08
C ARG A 76 31.66 -13.29 -2.73
N PHE A 77 32.11 -12.04 -2.87
CA PHE A 77 33.40 -11.64 -3.42
C PHE A 77 33.76 -10.24 -2.91
N GLU A 78 35.02 -9.82 -3.08
CA GLU A 78 35.51 -8.52 -2.65
C GLU A 78 34.77 -7.36 -3.34
N GLY A 79 34.31 -6.38 -2.56
CA GLY A 79 33.52 -5.27 -3.07
C GLY A 79 32.05 -5.61 -3.36
N HIS A 80 31.57 -6.83 -3.04
CA HIS A 80 30.17 -7.18 -3.23
C HIS A 80 29.26 -6.38 -2.30
N TYR A 81 28.27 -5.70 -2.87
CA TYR A 81 27.37 -4.78 -2.16
C TYR A 81 26.18 -5.47 -1.45
N GLN A 82 26.09 -6.79 -1.51
CA GLN A 82 25.07 -7.58 -0.82
C GLN A 82 25.61 -8.13 0.51
N PRO A 83 24.75 -8.31 1.52
CA PRO A 83 23.30 -8.07 1.48
C PRO A 83 22.94 -6.58 1.60
N ARG A 84 21.95 -6.13 0.85
CA ARG A 84 21.30 -4.83 1.10
C ARG A 84 20.19 -5.01 2.13
N ALA A 85 20.26 -4.24 3.20
CA ALA A 85 19.18 -4.15 4.16
C ALA A 85 18.09 -3.19 3.65
N PRO A 86 16.80 -3.55 3.73
CA PRO A 86 15.70 -2.66 3.37
C PRO A 86 15.60 -1.47 4.34
N LEU A 87 15.28 -0.29 3.80
CA LEU A 87 15.19 0.95 4.58
C LEU A 87 14.16 0.88 5.71
N TRP A 88 13.07 0.14 5.51
CA TRP A 88 12.00 -0.02 6.50
C TRP A 88 12.12 -1.30 7.33
N GLY A 89 13.26 -1.98 7.26
CA GLY A 89 13.41 -3.28 7.90
C GLY A 89 12.62 -4.37 7.18
N TYR A 90 12.44 -5.49 7.88
CA TYR A 90 11.96 -6.76 7.34
C TYR A 90 10.47 -6.94 7.63
N GLU A 91 9.66 -6.04 7.08
CA GLU A 91 8.21 -6.02 7.24
C GLU A 91 7.54 -7.11 6.42
N MET A 92 6.42 -7.64 6.91
CA MET A 92 5.72 -8.73 6.22
C MET A 92 4.81 -8.18 5.12
N ASP A 93 4.89 -8.78 3.93
CA ASP A 93 4.13 -8.33 2.75
C ASP A 93 2.66 -8.78 2.72
N ASP A 94 2.24 -9.58 3.71
CA ASP A 94 0.86 -9.95 3.98
C ASP A 94 0.18 -9.08 5.07
N ASP A 95 0.89 -8.11 5.64
CA ASP A 95 0.32 -7.08 6.53
C ASP A 95 -0.21 -5.90 5.70
N PRO A 96 -1.53 -5.61 5.74
CA PRO A 96 -2.11 -4.50 4.98
C PRO A 96 -1.53 -3.14 5.34
N GLN A 97 -1.06 -2.90 6.58
CA GLN A 97 -0.46 -1.61 6.96
C GLN A 97 0.92 -1.41 6.31
N VAL A 98 1.66 -2.51 6.11
CA VAL A 98 2.93 -2.50 5.38
C VAL A 98 2.66 -2.17 3.92
N VAL A 99 1.68 -2.84 3.31
CA VAL A 99 1.32 -2.61 1.91
C VAL A 99 0.71 -1.22 1.69
N GLU A 100 -0.05 -0.68 2.65
CA GLU A 100 -0.54 0.70 2.63
C GLU A 100 0.62 1.70 2.44
N LYS A 101 1.69 1.53 3.21
CA LYS A 101 2.90 2.35 3.10
C LYS A 101 3.59 2.16 1.76
N TRP A 102 3.63 0.93 1.22
CA TRP A 102 4.21 0.66 -0.10
C TRP A 102 3.44 1.37 -1.20
N ILE A 103 2.10 1.33 -1.15
CA ILE A 103 1.22 2.01 -2.12
C ILE A 103 1.44 3.52 -2.08
N ASP A 104 1.45 4.13 -0.88
CA ASP A 104 1.62 5.59 -0.76
C ASP A 104 2.98 6.04 -1.32
N VAL A 105 4.05 5.31 -1.05
CA VAL A 105 5.38 5.66 -1.58
C VAL A 105 5.48 5.36 -3.08
N ALA A 106 5.00 4.21 -3.55
CA ALA A 106 4.99 3.87 -4.97
C ALA A 106 4.28 4.95 -5.80
N THR A 107 3.06 5.32 -5.38
CA THR A 107 2.25 6.32 -6.07
C THR A 107 2.86 7.72 -5.99
N ALA A 108 3.47 8.11 -4.86
CA ALA A 108 4.20 9.37 -4.73
C ALA A 108 5.43 9.46 -5.67
N HIS A 109 5.97 8.31 -6.09
CA HIS A 109 7.11 8.21 -7.00
C HIS A 109 6.71 7.76 -8.43
N GLY A 110 5.42 7.78 -8.76
CA GLY A 110 4.91 7.54 -10.12
C GLY A 110 4.76 6.07 -10.51
N VAL A 111 5.00 5.12 -9.61
CA VAL A 111 4.62 3.71 -9.81
C VAL A 111 3.14 3.58 -9.49
N ASN A 112 2.36 3.09 -10.45
CA ASN A 112 0.90 3.04 -10.36
C ASN A 112 0.30 1.67 -10.71
N VAL A 113 1.16 0.67 -10.93
CA VAL A 113 0.77 -0.74 -11.05
C VAL A 113 1.71 -1.64 -10.24
N PHE A 114 1.14 -2.56 -9.47
CA PHE A 114 1.87 -3.70 -8.90
C PHE A 114 1.59 -4.97 -9.70
N VAL A 115 2.64 -5.73 -10.01
CA VAL A 115 2.54 -7.01 -10.70
C VAL A 115 2.97 -8.09 -9.71
N TYR A 116 2.00 -8.76 -9.11
CA TYR A 116 2.27 -9.82 -8.15
C TYR A 116 2.71 -11.07 -8.87
N ASP A 117 3.90 -11.57 -8.56
CA ASP A 117 4.26 -12.94 -8.88
C ASP A 117 3.30 -13.87 -8.15
N TRP A 118 2.75 -14.87 -8.83
CA TRP A 118 1.65 -15.68 -8.30
C TRP A 118 1.81 -17.13 -8.66
N TYR A 119 1.65 -18.00 -7.67
CA TYR A 119 2.02 -19.41 -7.77
C TYR A 119 0.85 -20.34 -7.52
N TRP A 120 0.74 -21.34 -8.40
CA TRP A 120 0.04 -22.59 -8.11
C TRP A 120 1.09 -23.67 -7.90
N TYR A 121 1.16 -24.23 -6.70
CA TYR A 121 2.19 -25.20 -6.35
C TYR A 121 1.59 -26.30 -5.48
N ASP A 122 1.95 -27.55 -5.77
CA ASP A 122 1.45 -28.75 -5.07
C ASP A 122 -0.08 -28.80 -4.95
N GLU A 123 -0.76 -28.51 -6.07
CA GLU A 123 -2.22 -28.49 -6.19
C GLU A 123 -2.95 -27.42 -5.34
N SER A 124 -2.21 -26.44 -4.79
CA SER A 124 -2.78 -25.32 -4.02
C SER A 124 -2.21 -23.96 -4.43
N PRO A 125 -2.90 -22.85 -4.14
CA PRO A 125 -2.28 -21.53 -4.14
C PRO A 125 -1.09 -21.48 -3.19
N TYR A 126 -0.09 -20.68 -3.53
CA TYR A 126 1.14 -20.55 -2.74
C TYR A 126 1.62 -19.10 -2.76
N LEU A 127 2.03 -18.57 -1.59
CA LEU A 127 2.41 -17.16 -1.38
C LEU A 127 1.31 -16.13 -1.66
N GLU A 128 0.05 -16.57 -1.85
CA GLU A 128 -1.05 -15.68 -2.22
C GLU A 128 -1.45 -14.68 -1.12
N SER A 129 -1.01 -14.90 0.13
CA SER A 129 -1.29 -14.02 1.26
C SER A 129 -0.78 -12.59 1.07
N ALA A 130 0.33 -12.39 0.36
CA ALA A 130 0.82 -11.04 0.03
C ALA A 130 -0.23 -10.23 -0.76
N LEU A 131 -0.97 -10.90 -1.66
CA LEU A 131 -2.07 -10.29 -2.40
C LEU A 131 -3.36 -10.25 -1.57
N ASN A 132 -3.77 -11.40 -1.01
CA ASN A 132 -5.08 -11.58 -0.37
C ASN A 132 -5.21 -10.88 0.98
N ASN A 133 -4.14 -10.89 1.78
CA ASN A 133 -4.11 -10.31 3.12
C ASN A 133 -3.41 -8.96 3.15
N GLY A 134 -2.35 -8.77 2.35
CA GLY A 134 -1.66 -7.50 2.21
C GLY A 134 -2.44 -6.53 1.31
N PHE A 135 -2.23 -6.63 0.00
CA PHE A 135 -2.72 -5.64 -0.96
C PHE A 135 -4.24 -5.44 -0.99
N LEU A 136 -5.01 -6.52 -1.11
CA LEU A 136 -6.47 -6.43 -1.23
C LEU A 136 -7.17 -5.93 0.04
N LYS A 137 -6.47 -5.90 1.18
CA LYS A 137 -6.97 -5.36 2.45
C LYS A 137 -6.32 -4.04 2.86
N ALA A 138 -5.31 -3.56 2.14
CA ALA A 138 -4.73 -2.24 2.34
C ALA A 138 -5.80 -1.16 2.08
N LYS A 139 -5.97 -0.22 3.02
CA LYS A 139 -7.04 0.80 2.97
C LYS A 139 -6.99 1.74 1.76
N ASN A 140 -5.82 1.88 1.15
CA ASN A 140 -5.55 2.78 0.03
C ASN A 140 -5.31 2.01 -1.29
N ASN A 141 -5.70 0.73 -1.38
CA ASN A 141 -5.45 -0.09 -2.55
C ASN A 141 -6.11 0.44 -3.83
N GLU A 142 -7.15 1.27 -3.72
CA GLU A 142 -7.79 1.94 -4.84
C GLU A 142 -6.88 2.94 -5.56
N LYS A 143 -5.78 3.36 -4.93
CA LYS A 143 -4.74 4.20 -5.55
C LYS A 143 -3.84 3.43 -6.52
N MET A 144 -3.85 2.10 -6.49
CA MET A 144 -2.91 1.23 -7.19
C MET A 144 -3.66 0.22 -8.06
N GLN A 145 -3.28 0.10 -9.33
CA GLN A 145 -3.74 -1.02 -10.15
C GLN A 145 -2.90 -2.26 -9.85
N PHE A 146 -3.41 -3.46 -10.11
CA PHE A 146 -2.60 -4.66 -10.01
C PHE A 146 -2.85 -5.64 -11.14
N TYR A 147 -1.81 -6.42 -11.43
CA TYR A 147 -1.87 -7.64 -12.22
C TYR A 147 -1.34 -8.81 -11.42
N ILE A 148 -1.76 -10.00 -11.83
CA ILE A 148 -1.13 -11.26 -11.45
C ILE A 148 -0.25 -11.71 -12.61
N MET A 149 1.03 -11.94 -12.32
CA MET A 149 1.93 -12.69 -13.19
C MET A 149 1.91 -14.15 -12.76
N TRP A 150 1.20 -14.98 -13.51
CA TRP A 150 1.12 -16.40 -13.23
C TRP A 150 2.46 -17.09 -13.54
N ALA A 151 3.09 -17.64 -12.51
CA ALA A 151 4.29 -18.46 -12.61
C ALA A 151 3.94 -19.86 -13.15
N ASN A 152 3.86 -20.01 -14.48
CA ASN A 152 3.61 -21.32 -15.12
C ASN A 152 4.92 -22.11 -15.29
N HIS A 153 5.62 -22.39 -14.20
CA HIS A 153 6.84 -23.18 -14.25
C HIS A 153 6.94 -24.14 -13.07
N ASP A 154 7.43 -25.34 -13.36
CA ASP A 154 7.78 -26.31 -12.33
C ASP A 154 9.18 -26.01 -11.79
N VAL A 155 9.31 -26.06 -10.48
CA VAL A 155 10.61 -26.06 -9.83
C VAL A 155 11.19 -27.47 -9.92
N LYS A 156 12.14 -27.67 -10.83
CA LYS A 156 12.86 -28.94 -10.90
C LYS A 156 13.94 -28.98 -9.81
N LYS A 157 14.06 -30.09 -9.08
CA LYS A 157 15.23 -30.38 -8.21
C LYS A 157 15.39 -29.42 -7.01
N ASN A 158 16.61 -28.98 -6.74
CA ASN A 158 17.03 -28.28 -5.51
C ASN A 158 17.06 -26.77 -5.63
N TYR A 159 16.49 -26.17 -6.68
CA TYR A 159 16.68 -24.73 -6.96
C TYR A 159 16.24 -23.83 -5.80
N TRP A 160 15.28 -24.28 -5.00
CA TRP A 160 14.74 -23.51 -3.88
C TRP A 160 15.39 -23.91 -2.55
N ASN A 161 15.90 -25.13 -2.44
CA ASN A 161 16.65 -25.59 -1.28
C ASN A 161 17.82 -26.48 -1.69
N VAL A 162 18.99 -25.86 -1.83
CA VAL A 162 20.26 -26.52 -2.18
C VAL A 162 20.75 -27.47 -1.08
N HIS A 163 20.17 -27.43 0.12
CA HIS A 163 20.56 -28.25 1.26
C HIS A 163 19.63 -29.45 1.50
N ARG A 164 18.45 -29.48 0.88
CA ARG A 164 17.44 -30.52 1.09
C ARG A 164 17.82 -31.85 0.45
N TYR A 165 18.51 -31.82 -0.69
CA TYR A 165 18.95 -33.03 -1.38
C TYR A 165 20.46 -32.93 -1.71
N LYS A 166 21.30 -33.31 -0.74
CA LYS A 166 22.76 -33.14 -0.82
C LYS A 166 23.42 -33.98 -1.93
N ASP A 167 22.75 -35.03 -2.39
CA ASP A 167 23.28 -36.03 -3.34
C ASP A 167 22.45 -36.16 -4.61
N ASP A 168 21.83 -35.07 -5.10
CA ASP A 168 21.09 -35.11 -6.37
C ASP A 168 22.05 -35.12 -7.57
N THR A 169 22.28 -36.30 -8.16
CA THR A 169 23.08 -36.50 -9.38
C THR A 169 22.24 -36.55 -10.66
N SER A 170 20.96 -36.17 -10.61
CA SER A 170 20.12 -36.17 -11.80
C SER A 170 20.53 -35.03 -12.75
N LEU A 171 20.77 -35.37 -14.04
CA LEU A 171 21.13 -34.42 -15.11
C LEU A 171 20.00 -33.44 -15.42
#